data_AF-A0A7C4REV1-F1
#
_entry.id   AF-A0A7C4REV1-F1
#
_cell.length_a   1.000
_cell.length_b   1.000
_cell.length_c   1.000
_cell.angle_alpha   90.00
_cell.angle_beta   90.00
_cell.angle_gamma   90.00
#
_symmetry.space_group_name_H-M   'P 1'
#
loop_
_entity.id
_entity.type
_entity.pdbx_description
1 polymer ?
#
loop_
_entity_poly.entity_id
_entity_poly.type
_entity_poly.pdbx_seq_one_letter_code
_entity_poly.pdbx_strand_id
1 'polypeptide(L)'
;MDKKGVESFSRIMKHSNIVGIKLEKEVAPKVISQEERIDPSELKEKSIPDERNGIQYDLVDEKCKNVFWVTHVKRGHFNKNFQKNLGELLFLKTHFPKIKCGIVLGKIKENYRPEYEIAYRLLWDAVYVVELKNGEWVYASQKFEPDETDKQVAREILNKQLENISKITNTPTFTRFCSFPSLIGSSGLSLTQSTFEKVSSLKLKEITPNLLKEVFEDLIEKWKKEGAEENELKTFADGLTIDLLFHAINGLLVYLSKKFPHYKISQLFKSNDWNGLLGLFPPLAQSSKFWDYYNPPEYLVERIVEDVSIEFAEKVQEIKGCPGGFPLSTFLSDLGLNIQFKEDIGIKLRNCKYIVIQVKALSGGKGASGPKQAGYEAHRIAGLSFATRWNYNKSLGQILEKPLNKIVVLDGYWKGPVEYNYPEKIFQYIYKFACVKGIFLIDQINQIKECLRELLKSL
;
A
#
# COMPACT_ATOMS: atom_id res chain seq x y z
N MET A 1 -11.58 29.91 1.18
CA MET A 1 -10.31 29.21 0.86
C MET A 1 -9.67 29.96 -0.29
N ASP A 2 -8.49 30.55 -0.09
CA ASP A 2 -7.88 31.47 -1.06
C ASP A 2 -7.49 30.77 -2.37
N LYS A 3 -7.96 31.32 -3.50
CA LYS A 3 -7.60 30.88 -4.87
C LYS A 3 -6.07 30.85 -5.12
N LYS A 4 -5.30 31.64 -4.35
CA LYS A 4 -3.83 31.68 -4.39
C LYS A 4 -3.15 30.37 -3.96
N GLY A 5 -3.78 29.57 -3.08
CA GLY A 5 -3.21 28.29 -2.63
C GLY A 5 -3.28 27.18 -3.68
N VAL A 6 -4.32 27.20 -4.53
CA VAL A 6 -4.57 26.17 -5.55
C VAL A 6 -3.65 26.36 -6.77
N GLU A 7 -3.40 27.60 -7.19
CA GLU A 7 -2.44 27.93 -8.26
C GLU A 7 -0.98 27.64 -7.87
N SER A 8 -0.64 27.81 -6.59
CA SER A 8 0.66 27.43 -6.05
C SER A 8 0.90 25.92 -6.14
N PHE A 9 -0.10 25.12 -5.76
CA PHE A 9 0.01 23.65 -5.72
C PHE A 9 0.06 23.01 -7.11
N SER A 10 -0.74 23.51 -8.07
CA SER A 10 -0.72 23.02 -9.45
C SER A 10 0.62 23.30 -10.15
N ARG A 11 1.23 24.46 -9.89
CA ARG A 11 2.59 24.79 -10.37
C ARG A 11 3.65 23.88 -9.74
N ILE A 12 3.59 23.62 -8.44
CA ILE A 12 4.52 22.71 -7.75
C ILE A 12 4.42 21.28 -8.31
N MET A 13 3.20 20.78 -8.55
CA MET A 13 2.99 19.45 -9.14
C MET A 13 3.48 19.38 -10.59
N LYS A 14 3.20 20.41 -11.40
CA LYS A 14 3.68 20.49 -12.79
C LYS A 14 5.20 20.50 -12.85
N HIS A 15 5.86 21.31 -12.02
CA HIS A 15 7.32 21.34 -11.93
C HIS A 15 7.90 20.00 -11.46
N SER A 16 7.29 19.38 -10.44
CA SER A 16 7.73 18.09 -9.91
C SER A 16 7.62 16.95 -10.93
N ASN A 17 6.57 16.95 -11.76
CA ASN A 17 6.40 15.97 -12.83
C ASN A 17 7.41 16.20 -13.96
N ILE A 18 7.65 17.45 -14.36
CA ILE A 18 8.68 17.79 -15.36
C ILE A 18 10.06 17.33 -14.90
N VAL A 19 10.42 17.59 -13.64
CA VAL A 19 11.71 17.17 -13.06
C VAL A 19 11.87 15.65 -13.06
N GLY A 20 10.79 14.90 -12.78
CA GLY A 20 10.78 13.44 -12.84
C GLY A 20 10.92 12.91 -14.26
N ILE A 21 10.19 13.47 -15.22
CA ILE A 21 10.28 13.10 -16.65
C ILE A 21 11.69 13.36 -17.18
N LYS A 22 12.29 14.52 -16.85
CA LYS A 22 13.67 14.83 -17.24
C LYS A 22 14.66 13.82 -16.69
N LEU A 23 14.50 13.41 -15.42
CA LEU A 23 15.33 12.39 -14.81
C LEU A 23 15.25 11.06 -15.59
N GLU A 24 14.02 10.62 -15.87
CA GLU A 24 13.74 9.32 -16.49
C GLU A 24 14.11 9.25 -17.96
N LYS A 25 13.76 10.27 -18.75
CA LYS A 25 13.91 10.26 -20.21
C LYS A 25 15.24 10.80 -20.71
N GLU A 26 15.89 11.70 -19.97
CA GLU A 26 17.10 12.38 -20.46
C GLU A 26 18.36 12.02 -19.67
N VAL A 27 18.26 11.88 -18.34
CA VAL A 27 19.43 11.78 -17.46
C VAL A 27 19.78 10.33 -17.18
N ALA A 28 18.81 9.52 -16.77
CA ALA A 28 19.03 8.11 -16.45
C ALA A 28 19.65 7.33 -17.62
N PRO A 29 19.17 7.44 -18.88
CA PRO A 29 19.78 6.74 -20.00
C PRO A 29 21.25 7.14 -20.23
N LYS A 30 21.59 8.43 -20.04
CA LYS A 30 22.97 8.91 -20.17
C LYS A 30 23.89 8.34 -19.08
N VAL A 31 23.42 8.36 -17.83
CA VAL A 31 24.18 7.82 -16.69
C VAL A 31 24.40 6.32 -16.87
N ILE A 32 23.34 5.57 -17.19
CA ILE A 32 23.43 4.13 -17.45
C ILE A 32 24.38 3.86 -18.61
N SER A 33 24.30 4.63 -19.70
CA SER A 33 25.20 4.43 -20.84
C SER A 33 26.67 4.65 -20.49
N GLN A 34 26.97 5.68 -19.70
CA GLN A 34 28.34 5.96 -19.26
C GLN A 34 28.90 4.87 -18.36
N GLU A 35 28.11 4.37 -17.42
CA GLU A 35 28.56 3.44 -16.38
C GLU A 35 28.48 1.97 -16.84
N GLU A 36 27.46 1.61 -17.61
CA GLU A 36 27.17 0.23 -18.02
C GLU A 36 27.59 -0.08 -19.46
N ARG A 37 28.01 0.94 -20.23
CA ARG A 37 28.38 0.83 -21.65
C ARG A 37 27.25 0.27 -22.52
N ILE A 38 26.01 0.63 -22.18
CA ILE A 38 24.81 0.32 -22.95
C ILE A 38 24.46 1.52 -23.83
N ASP A 39 24.08 1.32 -25.08
CA ASP A 39 23.61 2.41 -25.93
C ASP A 39 22.30 2.99 -25.33
N PRO A 40 22.17 4.30 -25.10
CA PRO A 40 20.93 4.88 -24.57
C PRO A 40 19.69 4.54 -25.41
N SER A 41 19.85 4.35 -26.73
CA SER A 41 18.75 4.00 -27.64
C SER A 41 18.25 2.56 -27.45
N GLU A 42 19.04 1.69 -26.84
CA GLU A 42 18.64 0.33 -26.47
C GLU A 42 17.78 0.27 -25.19
N LEU A 43 17.75 1.36 -24.40
CA LEU A 43 17.03 1.43 -23.13
C LEU A 43 15.61 1.97 -23.33
N LYS A 44 14.61 1.13 -23.04
CA LYS A 44 13.19 1.50 -23.15
C LYS A 44 12.34 0.94 -22.03
N GLU A 45 11.20 1.56 -21.79
CA GLU A 45 10.17 0.95 -20.94
C GLU A 45 9.73 -0.38 -21.56
N LYS A 46 9.66 -1.44 -20.73
CA LYS A 46 9.26 -2.76 -21.19
C LYS A 46 8.62 -3.58 -20.07
N SER A 47 7.58 -4.32 -20.42
CA SER A 47 6.98 -5.31 -19.52
C SER A 47 7.71 -6.65 -19.59
N ILE A 48 8.09 -7.19 -18.43
CA ILE A 48 8.80 -8.48 -18.31
C ILE A 48 7.96 -9.43 -17.44
N PRO A 49 7.71 -10.70 -17.84
CA PRO A 49 8.22 -11.36 -19.04
C PRO A 49 7.64 -10.83 -20.36
N ASP A 50 6.38 -10.37 -20.33
CA ASP A 50 5.65 -9.89 -21.49
C ASP A 50 4.56 -8.88 -21.08
N GLU A 51 3.91 -8.22 -22.03
CA GLU A 51 2.87 -7.21 -21.76
C GLU A 51 1.64 -7.78 -21.04
N ARG A 52 1.38 -9.07 -21.19
CA ARG A 52 0.22 -9.74 -20.61
C ARG A 52 0.49 -10.16 -19.17
N ASN A 53 1.68 -10.68 -18.89
CA ASN A 53 2.03 -11.37 -17.65
C ASN A 53 3.03 -10.62 -16.80
N GLY A 54 3.59 -9.53 -17.31
CA GLY A 54 4.72 -8.83 -16.71
C GLY A 54 4.42 -7.55 -15.97
N ILE A 55 5.46 -7.06 -15.30
CA ILE A 55 5.52 -5.73 -14.71
C ILE A 55 6.27 -4.82 -15.69
N GLN A 56 5.76 -3.61 -15.90
CA GLN A 56 6.46 -2.59 -16.67
C GLN A 56 7.60 -1.98 -15.84
N TYR A 57 8.81 -2.04 -16.37
CA TYR A 57 10.01 -1.43 -15.79
C TYR A 57 10.42 -0.18 -16.57
N ASP A 58 11.08 0.76 -15.90
CA ASP A 58 11.36 2.10 -16.44
C ASP A 58 12.34 2.05 -17.63
N LEU A 59 13.46 1.32 -17.49
CA LEU A 59 14.48 1.18 -18.54
C LEU A 59 15.00 -0.25 -18.61
N VAL A 60 14.78 -0.91 -19.74
CA VAL A 60 15.21 -2.28 -20.03
C VAL A 60 16.03 -2.28 -21.31
N ASP A 61 17.18 -2.96 -21.32
CA ASP A 61 17.98 -3.12 -22.53
C ASP A 61 17.30 -4.05 -23.55
N GLU A 62 17.67 -3.96 -24.83
CA GLU A 62 17.03 -4.76 -25.89
C GLU A 62 17.08 -6.27 -25.65
N LYS A 63 18.19 -6.72 -25.04
CA LYS A 63 18.46 -8.14 -24.75
C LYS A 63 17.79 -8.63 -23.46
N CYS A 64 17.09 -7.76 -22.72
CA CYS A 64 16.51 -8.04 -21.41
C CYS A 64 17.52 -8.64 -20.41
N LYS A 65 18.79 -8.23 -20.46
CA LYS A 65 19.83 -8.65 -19.51
C LYS A 65 19.96 -7.66 -18.37
N ASN A 66 19.57 -6.41 -18.59
CA ASN A 66 19.69 -5.32 -17.63
C ASN A 66 18.33 -4.61 -17.47
N VAL A 67 17.91 -4.42 -16.23
CA VAL A 67 16.68 -3.71 -15.87
C VAL A 67 17.02 -2.63 -14.86
N PHE A 68 16.60 -1.41 -15.15
CA PHE A 68 16.83 -0.24 -14.31
C PHE A 68 15.53 0.40 -13.90
N TRP A 69 15.42 0.70 -12.61
CA TRP A 69 14.39 1.59 -12.07
C TRP A 69 14.90 3.02 -12.06
N VAL A 70 14.00 3.97 -12.23
CA VAL A 70 14.28 5.39 -12.05
C VAL A 70 13.34 5.94 -11.01
N THR A 71 13.87 6.37 -9.87
CA THR A 71 13.05 6.92 -8.80
C THR A 71 13.53 8.30 -8.40
N HIS A 72 12.62 9.25 -8.49
CA HIS A 72 12.80 10.58 -7.91
C HIS A 72 12.19 10.59 -6.51
N VAL A 73 13.00 10.89 -5.49
CA VAL A 73 12.58 10.70 -4.11
C VAL A 73 11.99 11.98 -3.51
N LYS A 74 10.65 12.05 -3.49
CA LYS A 74 9.88 13.16 -2.90
C LYS A 74 9.73 12.96 -1.38
N ARG A 75 9.66 14.08 -0.63
CA ARG A 75 9.36 14.08 0.82
C ARG A 75 8.12 13.23 1.11
N GLY A 76 8.21 12.32 2.08
CA GLY A 76 7.09 11.49 2.53
C GLY A 76 6.75 10.25 1.67
N HIS A 77 7.40 10.06 0.52
CA HIS A 77 7.13 8.93 -0.38
C HIS A 77 8.25 7.88 -0.46
N PHE A 78 9.35 8.06 0.30
CA PHE A 78 10.48 7.13 0.34
C PHE A 78 10.06 5.69 0.65
N ASN A 79 9.36 5.49 1.76
CA ASN A 79 8.86 4.19 2.18
C ASN A 79 8.00 3.52 1.09
N LYS A 80 7.08 4.27 0.49
CA LYS A 80 6.15 3.74 -0.51
C LYS A 80 6.86 3.31 -1.79
N ASN A 81 7.79 4.14 -2.29
CA ASN A 81 8.56 3.83 -3.49
C ASN A 81 9.53 2.66 -3.24
N PHE A 82 10.20 2.64 -2.09
CA PHE A 82 11.10 1.56 -1.72
C PHE A 82 10.35 0.21 -1.61
N GLN A 83 9.20 0.18 -0.93
CA GLN A 83 8.34 -1.01 -0.86
C GLN A 83 7.90 -1.48 -2.26
N LYS A 84 7.47 -0.56 -3.13
CA LYS A 84 7.08 -0.89 -4.50
C LYS A 84 8.24 -1.55 -5.24
N ASN A 85 9.40 -0.89 -5.26
CA ASN A 85 10.59 -1.37 -5.98
C ASN A 85 11.09 -2.72 -5.44
N LEU A 86 10.99 -2.97 -4.13
CA LEU A 86 11.28 -4.29 -3.55
C LEU A 86 10.34 -5.38 -4.07
N GLY A 87 9.03 -5.12 -4.13
CA GLY A 87 8.07 -6.08 -4.70
C GLY A 87 8.38 -6.39 -6.17
N GLU A 88 8.71 -5.37 -6.95
CA GLU A 88 9.07 -5.52 -8.36
C GLU A 88 10.39 -6.28 -8.56
N LEU A 89 11.36 -6.08 -7.66
CA LEU A 89 12.61 -6.83 -7.64
C LEU A 89 12.38 -8.31 -7.35
N LEU A 90 11.53 -8.64 -6.37
CA LEU A 90 11.17 -10.03 -6.05
C LEU A 90 10.53 -10.72 -7.25
N PHE A 91 9.61 -10.03 -7.93
CA PHE A 91 8.97 -10.55 -9.14
C PHE A 91 10.01 -10.83 -10.23
N LEU A 92 10.88 -9.86 -10.52
CA LEU A 92 11.90 -9.99 -11.56
C LEU A 92 12.86 -11.13 -11.26
N LYS A 93 13.45 -11.16 -10.06
CA LYS A 93 14.44 -12.19 -9.68
C LYS A 93 13.84 -13.59 -9.56
N THR A 94 12.54 -13.71 -9.30
CA THR A 94 11.84 -15.01 -9.31
C THR A 94 11.74 -15.60 -10.72
N HIS A 95 11.48 -14.77 -11.74
CA HIS A 95 11.33 -15.25 -13.12
C HIS A 95 12.65 -15.24 -13.89
N PHE A 96 13.53 -14.29 -13.58
CA PHE A 96 14.77 -14.01 -14.29
C PHE A 96 15.92 -13.73 -13.31
N PRO A 97 16.39 -14.75 -12.57
CA PRO A 97 17.38 -14.56 -11.49
C PRO A 97 18.72 -13.98 -11.98
N LYS A 98 19.05 -14.19 -13.26
CA LYS A 98 20.32 -13.75 -13.88
C LYS A 98 20.28 -12.30 -14.41
N ILE A 99 19.12 -11.64 -14.43
CA ILE A 99 19.03 -10.26 -14.89
C ILE A 99 19.74 -9.34 -13.90
N LYS A 100 20.62 -8.47 -14.42
CA LYS A 100 21.24 -7.41 -13.63
C LYS A 100 20.19 -6.33 -13.34
N CYS A 101 20.06 -5.99 -12.06
CA CYS A 101 19.08 -5.02 -11.56
C CYS A 101 19.79 -3.76 -11.10
N GLY A 102 19.59 -2.64 -11.79
CA GLY A 102 20.14 -1.34 -11.39
C GLY A 102 19.07 -0.33 -10.97
N ILE A 103 19.44 0.75 -10.30
CA ILE A 103 18.50 1.83 -10.00
C ILE A 103 19.18 3.21 -10.08
N VAL A 104 18.47 4.18 -10.65
CA VAL A 104 18.86 5.60 -10.68
C VAL A 104 18.02 6.38 -9.67
N LEU A 105 18.69 6.91 -8.65
CA LEU A 105 18.11 7.70 -7.56
C LEU A 105 18.26 9.20 -7.84
N GLY A 106 17.14 9.88 -8.06
CA GLY A 106 17.06 11.34 -8.14
C GLY A 106 17.01 11.97 -6.75
N LYS A 107 18.12 12.58 -6.33
CA LYS A 107 18.31 13.29 -5.07
C LYS A 107 17.96 14.77 -5.17
N ILE A 108 17.01 15.22 -4.35
CA ILE A 108 16.78 16.64 -4.04
C ILE A 108 17.24 16.88 -2.60
N LYS A 109 18.21 17.80 -2.41
CA LYS A 109 18.96 17.99 -1.16
C LYS A 109 18.09 18.14 0.09
N GLU A 110 16.96 18.84 -0.02
CA GLU A 110 16.06 19.12 1.10
C GLU A 110 15.30 17.89 1.65
N ASN A 111 15.26 16.79 0.88
CA ASN A 111 14.38 15.66 1.19
C ASN A 111 15.09 14.31 1.23
N TYR A 112 16.39 14.27 0.97
CA TYR A 112 17.13 13.04 0.80
C TYR A 112 17.46 12.33 2.12
N ARG A 113 17.26 11.02 2.13
CA ARG A 113 17.49 10.13 3.27
C ARG A 113 18.56 9.10 2.94
N PRO A 114 19.80 9.26 3.43
CA PRO A 114 20.92 8.37 3.11
C PRO A 114 20.64 6.89 3.38
N GLU A 115 19.83 6.59 4.41
CA GLU A 115 19.48 5.23 4.78
C GLU A 115 18.81 4.44 3.64
N TYR A 116 18.04 5.09 2.77
CA TYR A 116 17.41 4.42 1.62
C TYR A 116 18.39 4.16 0.49
N GLU A 117 19.37 5.05 0.27
CA GLU A 117 20.42 4.76 -0.72
C GLU A 117 21.21 3.53 -0.29
N ILE A 118 21.58 3.44 0.98
CA ILE A 118 22.25 2.26 1.52
C ILE A 118 21.36 1.02 1.35
N ALA A 119 20.06 1.12 1.68
CA ALA A 119 19.12 0.02 1.48
C ALA A 119 19.01 -0.46 0.02
N TYR A 120 19.03 0.46 -0.96
CA TYR A 120 19.09 0.09 -2.37
C TYR A 120 20.41 -0.60 -2.73
N ARG A 121 21.55 -0.10 -2.23
CA ARG A 121 22.87 -0.70 -2.48
C ARG A 121 23.05 -2.10 -1.89
N LEU A 122 22.30 -2.43 -0.84
CA LEU A 122 22.30 -3.78 -0.26
C LEU A 122 21.67 -4.83 -1.19
N LEU A 123 20.70 -4.44 -2.04
CA LEU A 123 19.83 -5.37 -2.75
C LEU A 123 19.91 -5.28 -4.28
N TRP A 124 20.29 -4.13 -4.84
CA TRP A 124 20.48 -3.93 -6.28
C TRP A 124 21.92 -4.21 -6.70
N ASP A 125 22.08 -4.66 -7.94
CA ASP A 125 23.38 -4.96 -8.53
C ASP A 125 24.15 -3.66 -8.88
N ALA A 126 23.43 -2.57 -9.17
CA ALA A 126 23.99 -1.24 -9.42
C ALA A 126 23.11 -0.11 -8.88
N VAL A 127 23.70 0.93 -8.30
CA VAL A 127 22.98 2.11 -7.80
C VAL A 127 23.67 3.39 -8.25
N TYR A 128 22.95 4.19 -9.00
CA TYR A 128 23.39 5.47 -9.53
C TYR A 128 22.63 6.61 -8.86
N VAL A 129 23.33 7.68 -8.48
CA VAL A 129 22.71 8.80 -7.78
C VAL A 129 22.96 10.06 -8.58
N VAL A 130 21.89 10.81 -8.83
CA VAL A 130 21.97 12.11 -9.49
C VAL A 130 21.36 13.16 -8.58
N GLU A 131 21.99 14.31 -8.45
CA GLU A 131 21.57 15.40 -7.58
C GLU A 131 21.07 16.57 -8.41
N LEU A 132 19.90 17.12 -8.05
CA LEU A 132 19.38 18.32 -8.68
C LEU A 132 20.11 19.55 -8.14
N LYS A 133 20.96 20.18 -8.97
CA LYS A 133 21.70 21.42 -8.67
C LYS A 133 21.33 22.48 -9.69
N ASN A 134 20.91 23.66 -9.22
CA ASN A 134 20.55 24.80 -10.07
C ASN A 134 19.52 24.45 -11.17
N GLY A 135 18.58 23.54 -10.90
CA GLY A 135 17.57 23.08 -11.86
C GLY A 135 18.03 21.99 -12.84
N GLU A 136 19.27 21.51 -12.71
CA GLU A 136 19.84 20.47 -13.55
C GLU A 136 20.27 19.25 -12.75
N TRP A 137 20.06 18.07 -13.32
CA TRP A 137 20.50 16.82 -12.72
C TRP A 137 21.98 16.62 -13.01
N VAL A 138 22.77 16.46 -11.96
CA VAL A 138 24.22 16.23 -12.04
C VAL A 138 24.51 14.88 -11.40
N TYR A 139 25.29 14.04 -12.08
CA TYR A 139 25.73 12.78 -11.49
C TYR A 139 26.53 13.04 -10.21
N ALA A 140 26.06 12.46 -9.11
CA ALA A 140 26.72 12.60 -7.83
C ALA A 140 27.70 11.44 -7.67
N SER A 141 28.96 11.75 -7.35
CA SER A 141 29.94 10.71 -7.01
C SER A 141 29.40 9.83 -5.88
N GLN A 142 29.66 8.53 -5.98
CA GLN A 142 29.27 7.55 -4.97
C GLN A 142 29.88 7.94 -3.61
N LYS A 143 29.03 8.13 -2.60
CA LYS A 143 29.46 8.56 -1.25
C LYS A 143 29.29 7.49 -0.18
N PHE A 144 28.50 6.46 -0.45
CA PHE A 144 28.11 5.47 0.52
C PHE A 144 28.17 4.09 -0.12
N GLU A 145 28.99 3.20 0.41
CA GLU A 145 28.94 1.78 0.10
C GLU A 145 28.62 1.03 1.40
N PRO A 146 27.65 0.11 1.39
CA PRO A 146 27.39 -0.74 2.55
C PRO A 146 28.59 -1.65 2.83
N ASP A 147 28.72 -2.09 4.07
CA ASP A 147 29.68 -3.14 4.42
C ASP A 147 29.40 -4.40 3.59
N GLU A 148 30.45 -5.06 3.08
CA GLU A 148 30.30 -6.24 2.24
C GLU A 148 29.64 -7.41 2.99
N THR A 149 29.80 -7.50 4.32
CA THR A 149 29.09 -8.47 5.15
C THR A 149 27.60 -8.19 5.15
N ASP A 150 27.19 -6.93 5.34
CA ASP A 150 25.78 -6.53 5.33
C ASP A 150 25.14 -6.78 3.95
N LYS A 151 25.90 -6.57 2.87
CA LYS A 151 25.50 -6.89 1.50
C LYS A 151 25.34 -8.39 1.26
N GLN A 152 26.24 -9.21 1.79
CA GLN A 152 26.13 -10.67 1.74
C GLN A 152 24.88 -11.15 2.50
N VAL A 153 24.63 -10.61 3.68
CA VAL A 153 23.44 -10.93 4.49
C VAL A 153 22.16 -10.56 3.74
N ALA A 154 22.08 -9.36 3.17
CA ALA A 154 20.91 -8.92 2.41
C ALA A 154 20.65 -9.82 1.18
N ARG A 155 21.70 -10.25 0.48
CA ARG A 155 21.61 -11.20 -0.64
C ARG A 155 21.14 -12.58 -0.20
N GLU A 156 21.64 -13.09 0.93
CA GLU A 156 21.19 -14.38 1.47
C GLU A 156 19.71 -14.32 1.87
N ILE A 157 19.27 -13.23 2.52
CA ILE A 157 17.85 -12.98 2.83
C ILE A 157 17.00 -12.96 1.56
N LEU A 158 17.45 -12.26 0.51
CA LEU A 158 16.76 -12.24 -0.78
C LEU A 158 16.63 -13.65 -1.37
N ASN A 159 17.71 -14.43 -1.39
CA ASN A 159 17.70 -15.80 -1.90
C ASN A 159 16.73 -16.71 -1.13
N LYS A 160 16.75 -16.66 0.21
CA LYS A 160 15.79 -17.39 1.06
C LYS A 160 14.34 -16.99 0.73
N GLN A 161 14.08 -15.70 0.48
CA GLN A 161 12.75 -15.24 0.08
C GLN A 161 12.34 -15.80 -1.30
N LEU A 162 13.25 -15.80 -2.28
CA LEU A 162 12.98 -16.35 -3.61
C LEU A 162 12.71 -17.86 -3.57
N GLU A 163 13.46 -18.61 -2.74
CA GLU A 163 13.20 -20.03 -2.48
C GLU A 163 11.84 -20.27 -1.82
N ASN A 164 11.43 -19.40 -0.90
CA ASN A 164 10.10 -19.50 -0.29
C ASN A 164 9.00 -19.22 -1.31
N ILE A 165 9.18 -18.23 -2.19
CA ILE A 165 8.24 -17.91 -3.26
C ILE A 165 8.12 -19.07 -4.27
N SER A 166 9.23 -19.73 -4.61
CA SER A 166 9.22 -20.83 -5.60
C SER A 166 8.51 -22.09 -5.09
N LYS A 167 8.46 -22.30 -3.77
CA LYS A 167 7.69 -23.38 -3.12
C LYS A 167 6.18 -23.15 -3.15
N ILE A 168 5.71 -21.93 -3.40
CA ILE A 168 4.28 -21.61 -3.50
C ILE A 168 3.81 -21.92 -4.93
N THR A 169 3.28 -23.13 -5.11
CA THR A 169 2.74 -23.61 -6.40
C THR A 169 1.24 -23.42 -6.51
N ASN A 170 0.51 -23.45 -5.39
CA ASN A 170 -0.94 -23.35 -5.36
C ASN A 170 -1.37 -21.93 -5.00
N THR A 171 -1.83 -21.17 -5.99
CA THR A 171 -2.47 -19.86 -5.77
C THR A 171 -3.98 -20.03 -5.81
N PRO A 172 -4.73 -19.49 -4.82
CA PRO A 172 -6.18 -19.54 -4.84
C PRO A 172 -6.76 -18.87 -6.09
N THR A 173 -7.85 -19.44 -6.60
CA THR A 173 -8.70 -18.75 -7.57
C THR A 173 -9.62 -17.81 -6.81
N PHE A 174 -9.69 -16.56 -7.25
CA PHE A 174 -10.58 -15.56 -6.67
C PHE A 174 -11.76 -15.38 -7.60
N THR A 175 -12.98 -15.51 -7.08
CA THR A 175 -14.22 -15.29 -7.84
C THR A 175 -14.66 -13.84 -7.82
N ARG A 176 -14.01 -13.01 -6.98
CA ARG A 176 -14.37 -11.62 -6.73
C ARG A 176 -13.12 -10.76 -6.56
N PHE A 177 -13.14 -9.57 -7.17
CA PHE A 177 -12.01 -8.63 -7.20
C PHE A 177 -12.42 -7.19 -6.85
N CYS A 178 -13.68 -7.00 -6.45
CA CYS A 178 -14.25 -5.69 -6.21
C CYS A 178 -15.34 -5.76 -5.15
N SER A 179 -15.44 -4.72 -4.32
CA SER A 179 -16.51 -4.53 -3.35
C SER A 179 -17.12 -3.12 -3.44
N PHE A 180 -18.14 -2.93 -4.27
CA PHE A 180 -18.86 -1.66 -4.42
C PHE A 180 -20.14 -1.57 -3.56
N PRO A 181 -20.45 -0.42 -2.94
CA PRO A 181 -19.60 0.76 -2.83
C PRO A 181 -18.39 0.54 -1.89
N SER A 182 -17.27 1.19 -2.19
CA SER A 182 -16.10 1.23 -1.30
C SER A 182 -16.42 2.00 -0.01
N LEU A 183 -15.81 1.65 1.12
CA LEU A 183 -15.89 2.47 2.34
C LEU A 183 -14.96 3.70 2.22
N ILE A 184 -13.82 3.56 1.52
CA ILE A 184 -13.00 4.70 1.08
C ILE A 184 -12.48 4.49 -0.36
N GLY A 185 -12.60 5.51 -1.21
CA GLY A 185 -12.08 5.49 -2.58
C GLY A 185 -12.23 6.83 -3.35
N SER A 186 -11.57 6.98 -4.50
CA SER A 186 -11.32 8.26 -5.19
C SER A 186 -12.43 8.69 -6.13
N SER A 187 -13.40 7.81 -6.39
CA SER A 187 -14.70 8.19 -6.93
C SER A 187 -15.76 8.39 -5.85
N GLY A 188 -15.40 8.26 -4.57
CA GLY A 188 -16.27 8.64 -3.48
C GLY A 188 -15.92 7.96 -2.16
N LEU A 189 -15.52 8.74 -1.18
CA LEU A 189 -16.47 9.34 -0.26
C LEU A 189 -17.94 8.87 -0.23
N SER A 190 -18.49 8.10 -1.17
CA SER A 190 -19.92 8.01 -1.44
C SER A 190 -20.71 7.58 -0.22
N LEU A 191 -20.34 6.51 0.50
CA LEU A 191 -21.09 6.15 1.70
C LEU A 191 -20.99 7.23 2.79
N THR A 192 -19.77 7.70 3.09
CA THR A 192 -19.53 8.70 4.16
C THR A 192 -20.13 10.07 3.83
N GLN A 193 -19.88 10.57 2.62
CA GLN A 193 -20.42 11.80 2.05
C GLN A 193 -21.93 11.71 1.87
N SER A 194 -22.49 10.67 1.24
CA SER A 194 -23.95 10.54 1.12
C SER A 194 -24.62 10.41 2.49
N THR A 195 -23.95 9.80 3.48
CA THR A 195 -24.40 9.83 4.88
C THR A 195 -24.43 11.27 5.38
N PHE A 196 -23.35 12.03 5.29
CA PHE A 196 -23.32 13.42 5.78
C PHE A 196 -24.22 14.37 4.99
N GLU A 197 -24.37 14.18 3.69
CA GLU A 197 -25.34 14.88 2.83
C GLU A 197 -26.77 14.60 3.30
N LYS A 198 -27.10 13.32 3.59
CA LYS A 198 -28.42 12.93 4.07
C LYS A 198 -28.68 13.46 5.50
N VAL A 199 -27.71 13.35 6.42
CA VAL A 199 -27.80 13.93 7.76
C VAL A 199 -28.04 15.45 7.67
N SER A 200 -27.25 16.14 6.86
CA SER A 200 -27.37 17.59 6.68
C SER A 200 -28.71 18.00 6.08
N SER A 201 -29.16 17.33 5.01
CA SER A 201 -30.40 17.66 4.32
C SER A 201 -31.66 17.37 5.15
N LEU A 202 -31.66 16.29 5.93
CA LEU A 202 -32.74 15.96 6.87
C LEU A 202 -32.69 16.77 8.17
N LYS A 203 -31.69 17.65 8.35
CA LYS A 203 -31.41 18.38 9.60
C LYS A 203 -31.32 17.47 10.83
N LEU A 204 -30.94 16.21 10.63
CA LEU A 204 -30.70 15.27 11.72
C LEU A 204 -29.43 15.72 12.45
N LYS A 205 -29.44 15.58 13.78
CA LYS A 205 -28.28 15.94 14.61
C LYS A 205 -27.35 14.76 14.87
N GLU A 206 -27.67 13.59 14.35
CA GLU A 206 -26.92 12.36 14.60
C GLU A 206 -26.98 11.40 13.40
N ILE A 207 -25.99 10.52 13.33
CA ILE A 207 -25.96 9.37 12.42
C ILE A 207 -26.69 8.23 13.13
N THR A 208 -27.64 7.56 12.46
CA THR A 208 -28.34 6.38 13.01
C THR A 208 -28.07 5.14 12.15
N PRO A 209 -28.18 3.92 12.72
CA PRO A 209 -28.09 2.68 11.94
C PRO A 209 -29.07 2.63 10.77
N ASN A 210 -30.33 3.05 10.98
CA ASN A 210 -31.35 3.05 9.92
C ASN A 210 -31.01 4.00 8.77
N LEU A 211 -30.45 5.17 9.08
CA LEU A 211 -30.01 6.12 8.06
C LEU A 211 -28.86 5.54 7.21
N LEU A 212 -27.87 4.90 7.86
CA LEU A 212 -26.77 4.26 7.15
C LEU A 212 -27.25 3.12 6.26
N LYS A 213 -28.23 2.34 6.73
CA LYS A 213 -28.87 1.29 5.95
C LYS A 213 -29.49 1.85 4.68
N GLU A 214 -30.35 2.87 4.80
CA GLU A 214 -31.02 3.53 3.67
C GLU A 214 -29.99 4.06 2.65
N VAL A 215 -28.99 4.81 3.11
CA VAL A 215 -27.94 5.36 2.24
C VAL A 215 -27.14 4.26 1.55
N PHE A 216 -26.85 3.17 2.26
CA PHE A 216 -26.12 2.05 1.69
C PHE A 216 -26.93 1.30 0.62
N GLU A 217 -28.21 1.05 0.88
CA GLU A 217 -29.15 0.43 -0.08
C GLU A 217 -29.33 1.31 -1.33
N ASP A 218 -29.51 2.62 -1.15
CA ASP A 218 -29.59 3.60 -2.25
C ASP A 218 -28.33 3.58 -3.13
N LEU A 219 -27.14 3.50 -2.51
CA LEU A 219 -25.88 3.42 -3.24
C LEU A 219 -25.75 2.11 -4.01
N ILE A 220 -26.16 0.97 -3.45
CA ILE A 220 -26.17 -0.31 -4.16
C ILE A 220 -27.07 -0.21 -5.40
N GLU A 221 -28.28 0.30 -5.24
CA GLU A 221 -29.23 0.45 -6.36
C GLU A 221 -28.70 1.41 -7.44
N LYS A 222 -28.01 2.48 -7.03
CA LYS A 222 -27.30 3.36 -7.97
C LYS A 222 -26.23 2.59 -8.76
N TRP A 223 -25.38 1.81 -8.10
CA TRP A 223 -24.33 1.05 -8.79
C TRP A 223 -24.90 -0.04 -9.70
N LYS A 224 -26.00 -0.70 -9.32
CA LYS A 224 -26.73 -1.63 -10.22
C LYS A 224 -27.19 -0.92 -11.50
N LYS A 225 -27.77 0.28 -11.37
CA LYS A 225 -28.19 1.10 -12.53
C LYS A 225 -27.00 1.54 -13.40
N GLU A 226 -25.83 1.73 -12.80
CA GLU A 226 -24.56 2.01 -13.49
C GLU A 226 -23.88 0.75 -14.08
N GLY A 227 -24.52 -0.42 -13.99
CA GLY A 227 -24.02 -1.66 -14.60
C GLY A 227 -22.99 -2.42 -13.76
N ALA A 228 -23.00 -2.26 -12.44
CA ALA A 228 -22.27 -3.15 -11.53
C ALA A 228 -22.94 -4.54 -11.49
N GLU A 229 -22.14 -5.59 -11.61
CA GLU A 229 -22.62 -6.98 -11.48
C GLU A 229 -22.81 -7.35 -10.01
N GLU A 230 -23.66 -8.34 -9.72
CA GLU A 230 -23.97 -8.75 -8.34
C GLU A 230 -22.73 -9.18 -7.56
N ASN A 231 -21.81 -9.90 -8.21
CA ASN A 231 -20.53 -10.31 -7.63
C ASN A 231 -19.54 -9.14 -7.43
N GLU A 232 -19.77 -7.95 -7.99
CA GLU A 232 -18.94 -6.76 -7.75
C GLU A 232 -19.45 -5.92 -6.58
N LEU A 233 -20.68 -6.17 -6.14
CA LEU A 233 -21.37 -5.42 -5.11
C LEU A 233 -21.09 -5.99 -3.71
N LYS A 234 -21.17 -5.12 -2.72
CA LYS A 234 -21.00 -5.37 -1.30
C LYS A 234 -22.37 -5.65 -0.71
N THR A 235 -22.51 -6.74 0.05
CA THR A 235 -23.83 -7.18 0.53
C THR A 235 -23.84 -7.42 2.04
N PHE A 236 -25.04 -7.34 2.64
CA PHE A 236 -25.24 -7.75 4.03
C PHE A 236 -25.09 -9.27 4.22
N ALA A 237 -25.23 -10.07 3.15
CA ALA A 237 -25.16 -11.53 3.21
C ALA A 237 -23.75 -12.05 3.53
N ASP A 238 -22.70 -11.29 3.20
CA ASP A 238 -21.30 -11.65 3.47
C ASP A 238 -20.86 -11.31 4.91
N GLY A 239 -21.80 -10.82 5.74
CA GLY A 239 -21.60 -10.54 7.17
C GLY A 239 -21.31 -9.07 7.49
N LEU A 240 -21.26 -8.19 6.49
CA LEU A 240 -21.17 -6.75 6.68
C LEU A 240 -22.47 -6.19 7.26
N THR A 241 -22.62 -6.16 8.58
CA THR A 241 -23.84 -5.68 9.24
C THR A 241 -23.93 -4.16 9.30
N ILE A 242 -25.15 -3.65 9.50
CA ILE A 242 -25.41 -2.22 9.73
C ILE A 242 -24.64 -1.71 10.95
N ASP A 243 -24.60 -2.49 12.03
CA ASP A 243 -23.88 -2.12 13.25
C ASP A 243 -22.38 -1.98 13.00
N LEU A 244 -21.79 -2.88 12.19
CA LEU A 244 -20.38 -2.79 11.83
C LEU A 244 -20.09 -1.55 10.99
N LEU A 245 -20.95 -1.24 10.00
CA LEU A 245 -20.85 0.01 9.22
C LEU A 245 -20.98 1.25 10.11
N PHE A 246 -21.95 1.23 11.02
CA PHE A 246 -22.19 2.31 11.98
C PHE A 246 -20.99 2.52 12.89
N HIS A 247 -20.45 1.46 13.49
CA HIS A 247 -19.28 1.55 14.35
C HIS A 247 -18.02 1.97 13.59
N ALA A 248 -17.86 1.53 12.32
CA ALA A 248 -16.75 1.94 11.48
C ALA A 248 -16.74 3.45 11.20
N ILE A 249 -17.91 4.06 10.95
CA ILE A 249 -18.02 5.50 10.64
C ILE A 249 -18.15 6.33 11.93
N ASN A 250 -19.16 6.06 12.74
CA ASN A 250 -19.46 6.85 13.94
C ASN A 250 -18.48 6.55 15.08
N GLY A 251 -18.18 5.28 15.34
CA GLY A 251 -17.25 4.88 16.40
C GLY A 251 -15.85 5.44 16.17
N LEU A 252 -15.36 5.42 14.93
CA LEU A 252 -14.11 6.06 14.54
C LEU A 252 -14.13 7.58 14.82
N LEU A 253 -15.17 8.30 14.43
CA LEU A 253 -15.29 9.75 14.68
C LEU A 253 -15.32 10.07 16.18
N VAL A 254 -16.03 9.28 16.98
CA VAL A 254 -16.05 9.40 18.45
C VAL A 254 -14.66 9.13 19.02
N TYR A 255 -13.99 8.06 18.58
CA TYR A 255 -12.64 7.71 19.01
C TYR A 255 -11.63 8.83 18.68
N LEU A 256 -11.62 9.29 17.43
CA LEU A 256 -10.79 10.41 16.97
C LEU A 256 -11.06 11.66 17.79
N SER A 257 -12.34 11.97 18.04
CA SER A 257 -12.74 13.13 18.82
C SER A 257 -12.32 13.09 20.28
N LYS A 258 -12.17 11.88 20.85
CA LYS A 258 -11.65 11.66 22.20
C LYS A 258 -10.13 11.74 22.24
N LYS A 259 -9.44 11.09 21.32
CA LYS A 259 -7.97 10.93 21.33
C LYS A 259 -7.22 12.08 20.67
N PHE A 260 -7.81 12.69 19.65
CA PHE A 260 -7.22 13.76 18.82
C PHE A 260 -8.18 14.96 18.70
N PRO A 261 -8.61 15.57 19.83
CA PRO A 261 -9.66 16.60 19.84
C PRO A 261 -9.28 17.89 19.08
N HIS A 262 -7.99 18.09 18.79
CA HIS A 262 -7.48 19.24 18.06
C HIS A 262 -7.69 19.14 16.54
N TYR A 263 -8.07 17.98 16.02
CA TYR A 263 -8.36 17.83 14.59
C TYR A 263 -9.67 18.50 14.20
N LYS A 264 -9.66 19.17 13.04
CA LYS A 264 -10.83 19.92 12.52
C LYS A 264 -12.07 19.03 12.38
N ILE A 265 -11.91 17.80 11.90
CA ILE A 265 -13.02 16.84 11.79
C ILE A 265 -13.67 16.56 13.16
N SER A 266 -12.88 16.47 14.23
CA SER A 266 -13.36 16.25 15.59
C SER A 266 -14.12 17.45 16.13
N GLN A 267 -13.64 18.67 15.85
CA GLN A 267 -14.32 19.90 16.26
C GLN A 267 -15.70 20.02 15.59
N LEU A 268 -15.75 19.80 14.28
CA LEU A 268 -16.98 19.85 13.49
C LEU A 268 -17.97 18.75 13.88
N PHE A 269 -17.48 17.54 14.12
CA PHE A 269 -18.30 16.44 14.62
C PHE A 269 -18.88 16.74 16.00
N LYS A 270 -18.08 17.23 16.95
CA LYS A 270 -18.56 17.61 18.30
C LYS A 270 -19.57 18.76 18.28
N SER A 271 -19.45 19.69 17.33
CA SER A 271 -20.43 20.79 17.19
C SER A 271 -21.67 20.39 16.40
N ASN A 272 -21.78 19.13 15.95
CA ASN A 272 -22.80 18.66 15.00
C ASN A 272 -22.89 19.54 13.74
N ASP A 273 -21.74 20.08 13.29
CA ASP A 273 -21.66 20.87 12.06
C ASP A 273 -21.49 19.95 10.86
N TRP A 274 -22.59 19.30 10.47
CA TRP A 274 -22.62 18.36 9.34
C TRP A 274 -22.32 19.03 8.01
N ASN A 275 -22.68 20.31 7.86
CA ASN A 275 -22.31 21.10 6.67
C ASN A 275 -20.81 21.38 6.63
N GLY A 276 -20.21 21.71 7.77
CA GLY A 276 -18.76 21.85 7.90
C GLY A 276 -18.03 20.54 7.64
N LEU A 277 -18.53 19.41 8.15
CA LEU A 277 -18.02 18.06 7.85
C LEU A 277 -18.12 17.75 6.35
N LEU A 278 -19.28 18.00 5.74
CA LEU A 278 -19.48 17.87 4.30
C LEU A 278 -18.49 18.74 3.52
N GLY A 279 -18.25 19.97 3.98
CA GLY A 279 -17.27 20.90 3.41
C GLY A 279 -15.82 20.46 3.55
N LEU A 280 -15.50 19.42 4.34
CA LEU A 280 -14.17 18.79 4.34
C LEU A 280 -13.95 17.87 3.13
N PHE A 281 -15.00 17.54 2.39
CA PHE A 281 -14.95 16.62 1.27
C PHE A 281 -15.01 17.41 -0.03
N PRO A 282 -13.87 17.83 -0.61
CA PRO A 282 -13.90 18.62 -1.83
C PRO A 282 -14.44 17.79 -3.00
N PRO A 283 -14.97 18.46 -4.04
CA PRO A 283 -15.35 17.78 -5.28
C PRO A 283 -14.14 17.05 -5.89
N LEU A 284 -14.24 15.72 -5.96
CA LEU A 284 -13.53 14.66 -6.71
C LEU A 284 -11.99 14.71 -6.90
N ALA A 285 -11.32 15.86 -6.97
CA ALA A 285 -9.93 15.97 -7.41
C ALA A 285 -8.86 15.93 -6.28
N GLN A 286 -9.24 15.97 -4.99
CA GLN A 286 -8.28 16.05 -3.88
C GLN A 286 -8.62 15.16 -2.66
N SER A 287 -9.59 14.24 -2.76
CA SER A 287 -10.13 13.48 -1.63
C SER A 287 -9.11 12.60 -0.89
N SER A 288 -8.03 12.13 -1.55
CA SER A 288 -7.06 11.20 -0.97
C SER A 288 -6.21 11.77 0.17
N LYS A 289 -6.09 13.10 0.31
CA LYS A 289 -5.30 13.74 1.38
C LYS A 289 -6.12 14.15 2.62
N PHE A 290 -7.43 13.97 2.60
CA PHE A 290 -8.31 14.24 3.75
C PHE A 290 -8.42 13.03 4.68
N TRP A 291 -8.11 11.85 4.16
CA TRP A 291 -8.20 10.56 4.85
C TRP A 291 -6.99 10.19 5.71
N ASP A 292 -5.93 11.01 5.76
CA ASP A 292 -4.78 10.75 6.65
C ASP A 292 -5.19 10.59 8.15
N TYR A 293 -6.45 10.92 8.49
CA TYR A 293 -7.02 10.83 9.84
C TYR A 293 -8.27 9.93 9.95
N TYR A 294 -8.79 9.35 8.87
CA TYR A 294 -10.02 8.56 8.85
C TYR A 294 -9.88 7.39 7.87
N ASN A 295 -9.67 6.18 8.41
CA ASN A 295 -9.68 4.94 7.63
C ASN A 295 -10.72 3.95 8.19
N PRO A 296 -12.00 4.07 7.80
CA PRO A 296 -13.08 3.16 8.21
C PRO A 296 -12.81 1.70 7.85
N PRO A 297 -12.20 1.35 6.70
CA PRO A 297 -11.75 -0.02 6.49
C PRO A 297 -10.81 -0.52 7.58
N GLU A 298 -9.78 0.24 7.96
CA GLU A 298 -8.86 -0.17 9.04
C GLU A 298 -9.61 -0.36 10.35
N TYR A 299 -10.45 0.60 10.75
CA TYR A 299 -11.21 0.51 11.99
C TYR A 299 -12.22 -0.64 11.98
N LEU A 300 -12.88 -0.89 10.85
CA LEU A 300 -13.78 -2.03 10.68
C LEU A 300 -13.03 -3.36 10.88
N VAL A 301 -11.85 -3.51 10.26
CA VAL A 301 -11.03 -4.71 10.45
C VAL A 301 -10.54 -4.82 11.89
N GLU A 302 -10.16 -3.73 12.53
CA GLU A 302 -9.78 -3.72 13.94
C GLU A 302 -10.92 -4.22 14.84
N ARG A 303 -12.17 -3.80 14.60
CA ARG A 303 -13.35 -4.30 15.32
C ARG A 303 -13.58 -5.80 15.08
N ILE A 304 -13.44 -6.26 13.84
CA ILE A 304 -13.52 -7.70 13.52
C ILE A 304 -12.45 -8.49 14.29
N VAL A 305 -11.24 -7.94 14.41
CA VAL A 305 -10.13 -8.54 15.16
C VAL A 305 -10.40 -8.55 16.66
N GLU A 306 -10.90 -7.45 17.22
CA GLU A 306 -11.28 -7.35 18.63
C GLU A 306 -12.34 -8.42 18.98
N ASP A 307 -13.40 -8.53 18.17
CA ASP A 307 -14.46 -9.52 18.35
C ASP A 307 -13.90 -10.94 18.46
N VAL A 308 -13.07 -11.35 17.49
CA VAL A 308 -12.50 -12.70 17.47
C VAL A 308 -11.49 -12.88 18.61
N SER A 309 -10.72 -11.85 18.95
CA SER A 309 -9.70 -11.94 20.00
C SER A 309 -10.28 -12.12 21.40
N ILE A 310 -11.52 -11.68 21.64
CA ILE A 310 -12.25 -11.96 22.90
C ILE A 310 -12.47 -13.46 23.09
N GLU A 311 -12.73 -14.20 22.01
CA GLU A 311 -12.91 -15.67 22.04
C GLU A 311 -11.61 -16.40 22.42
N PHE A 312 -10.44 -15.75 22.28
CA PHE A 312 -9.10 -16.32 22.52
C PHE A 312 -8.26 -15.45 23.48
N ALA A 313 -8.93 -14.82 24.48
CA ALA A 313 -8.30 -13.86 25.39
C ALA A 313 -7.12 -14.46 26.19
N GLU A 314 -7.10 -15.77 26.38
CA GLU A 314 -6.01 -16.51 27.02
C GLU A 314 -4.73 -16.55 26.17
N LYS A 315 -4.84 -16.45 24.84
CA LYS A 315 -3.71 -16.47 23.90
C LYS A 315 -3.23 -15.07 23.52
N VAL A 316 -4.16 -14.12 23.42
CA VAL A 316 -3.86 -12.76 22.98
C VAL A 316 -3.22 -11.97 24.12
N GLN A 317 -2.06 -11.37 23.85
CA GLN A 317 -1.38 -10.48 24.78
C GLN A 317 -1.75 -9.01 24.53
N GLU A 318 -1.75 -8.61 23.26
CA GLU A 318 -1.95 -7.21 22.87
C GLU A 318 -2.51 -7.14 21.45
N ILE A 319 -3.43 -6.20 21.24
CA ILE A 319 -3.88 -5.77 19.91
C ILE A 319 -3.51 -4.30 19.76
N LYS A 320 -2.96 -3.94 18.61
CA LYS A 320 -2.57 -2.57 18.26
C LYS A 320 -2.97 -2.29 16.82
N GLY A 321 -3.72 -1.21 16.60
CA GLY A 321 -4.21 -0.84 15.27
C GLY A 321 -4.33 0.67 15.07
N CYS A 322 -5.44 1.09 14.48
CA CYS A 322 -5.64 2.42 13.93
C CYS A 322 -5.72 3.50 15.04
N PRO A 323 -5.14 4.70 14.87
CA PRO A 323 -4.29 5.18 13.76
C PRO A 323 -2.79 4.95 14.01
N GLY A 324 -2.43 4.28 15.11
CA GLY A 324 -1.03 4.12 15.52
C GLY A 324 -0.23 3.18 14.62
N GLY A 325 -0.93 2.19 14.04
CA GLY A 325 -0.36 1.06 13.33
C GLY A 325 0.44 0.13 14.25
N PHE A 326 0.88 -0.99 13.70
CA PHE A 326 1.72 -1.95 14.40
C PHE A 326 3.17 -1.85 13.90
N PRO A 327 4.10 -1.28 14.69
CA PRO A 327 5.49 -1.16 14.27
C PRO A 327 6.15 -2.53 14.17
N LEU A 328 6.86 -2.77 13.08
CA LEU A 328 7.65 -3.97 12.87
C LEU A 328 9.12 -3.58 12.65
N SER A 329 10.02 -4.28 13.33
CA SER A 329 11.43 -4.25 12.93
C SER A 329 11.59 -4.86 11.54
N THR A 330 12.69 -4.54 10.87
CA THR A 330 13.06 -5.16 9.58
C THR A 330 14.50 -5.60 9.62
N PHE A 331 14.89 -6.50 8.73
CA PHE A 331 16.30 -6.86 8.60
C PHE A 331 17.17 -5.63 8.27
N LEU A 332 16.62 -4.61 7.59
CA LEU A 332 17.31 -3.35 7.34
C LEU A 332 17.64 -2.62 8.64
N SER A 333 16.72 -2.65 9.62
CA SER A 333 16.95 -2.11 10.96
C SER A 333 18.04 -2.89 11.70
N ASP A 334 18.07 -4.21 11.54
CA ASP A 334 19.10 -5.07 12.13
C ASP A 334 20.50 -4.80 11.52
N LEU A 335 20.54 -4.33 10.28
CA LEU A 335 21.75 -3.82 9.60
C LEU A 335 22.06 -2.34 9.94
N GLY A 336 21.36 -1.75 10.91
CA GLY A 336 21.62 -0.39 11.39
C GLY A 336 20.94 0.72 10.59
N LEU A 337 20.05 0.40 9.64
CA LEU A 337 19.32 1.41 8.87
C LEU A 337 18.06 1.84 9.62
N ASN A 338 17.94 3.14 9.90
CA ASN A 338 16.77 3.72 10.57
C ASN A 338 15.56 3.89 9.61
N ILE A 339 15.12 2.78 9.03
CA ILE A 339 13.93 2.70 8.18
C ILE A 339 12.83 2.00 9.00
N GLN A 340 11.76 2.73 9.27
CA GLN A 340 10.63 2.24 10.04
C GLN A 340 9.47 1.85 9.13
N PHE A 341 8.95 0.66 9.38
CA PHE A 341 7.73 0.16 8.76
C PHE A 341 6.68 -0.15 9.81
N LYS A 342 5.42 -0.08 9.37
CA LYS A 342 4.25 -0.41 10.17
C LYS A 342 3.29 -1.23 9.33
N GLU A 343 2.66 -2.20 9.95
CA GLU A 343 1.42 -2.79 9.45
C GLU A 343 0.23 -2.02 10.02
N ASP A 344 -0.94 -2.22 9.43
CA ASP A 344 -2.11 -1.43 9.81
C ASP A 344 -2.68 -1.92 11.16
N ILE A 345 -2.72 -3.24 11.38
CA ILE A 345 -3.14 -3.88 12.64
C ILE A 345 -2.18 -5.03 12.99
N GLY A 346 -1.91 -5.23 14.28
CA GLY A 346 -1.14 -6.37 14.79
C GLY A 346 -1.72 -6.96 16.07
N ILE A 347 -1.64 -8.28 16.16
CA ILE A 347 -2.00 -9.10 17.32
C ILE A 347 -0.73 -9.76 17.81
N LYS A 348 -0.31 -9.44 19.02
CA LYS A 348 0.79 -10.11 19.71
C LYS A 348 0.22 -11.24 20.57
N LEU A 349 0.71 -12.45 20.35
CA LEU A 349 0.34 -13.62 21.15
C LEU A 349 1.32 -13.82 22.31
N ARG A 350 0.85 -14.45 23.40
CA ARG A 350 1.66 -14.70 24.60
C ARG A 350 2.89 -15.58 24.35
N ASN A 351 2.84 -16.42 23.32
CA ASN A 351 3.96 -17.24 22.87
C ASN A 351 4.94 -16.53 21.92
N CYS A 352 4.89 -15.19 21.86
CA CYS A 352 5.76 -14.36 21.03
C CYS A 352 5.61 -14.56 19.52
N LYS A 353 4.51 -15.16 19.06
CA LYS A 353 4.09 -15.15 17.65
C LYS A 353 3.21 -13.92 17.37
N TYR A 354 3.13 -13.54 16.09
CA TYR A 354 2.41 -12.36 15.65
C TYR A 354 1.43 -12.71 14.52
N ILE A 355 0.26 -12.08 14.56
CA ILE A 355 -0.63 -11.95 13.41
C ILE A 355 -0.63 -10.48 13.02
N VAL A 356 -0.38 -10.17 11.75
CA VAL A 356 -0.44 -8.80 11.24
C VAL A 356 -1.41 -8.73 10.09
N ILE A 357 -2.12 -7.62 10.00
CA ILE A 357 -3.16 -7.42 9.01
C ILE A 357 -2.87 -6.12 8.30
N GLN A 358 -2.79 -6.22 6.97
CA GLN A 358 -2.61 -5.08 6.10
C GLN A 358 -3.94 -4.78 5.41
N VAL A 359 -4.47 -3.60 5.67
CA VAL A 359 -5.72 -3.11 5.10
C VAL A 359 -5.38 -2.13 3.99
N LYS A 360 -5.86 -2.39 2.77
CA LYS A 360 -5.63 -1.50 1.62
C LYS A 360 -6.93 -1.20 0.93
N ALA A 361 -7.18 0.07 0.72
CA ALA A 361 -8.36 0.52 0.02
C ALA A 361 -7.95 1.22 -1.27
N LEU A 362 -8.60 0.85 -2.35
CA LEU A 362 -8.38 1.45 -3.65
C LEU A 362 -9.52 2.35 -4.05
N SER A 363 -9.08 3.33 -4.82
CA SER A 363 -9.81 4.54 -4.99
C SER A 363 -10.18 4.63 -6.47
N GLY A 364 -11.48 4.63 -6.79
CA GLY A 364 -11.98 4.84 -8.16
C GLY A 364 -12.56 3.58 -8.79
N GLY A 365 -13.75 3.69 -9.39
CA GLY A 365 -14.44 2.57 -10.08
C GLY A 365 -13.81 2.17 -11.44
N LYS A 366 -14.61 1.51 -12.30
CA LYS A 366 -14.20 0.85 -13.56
C LYS A 366 -13.38 1.70 -14.57
N GLY A 367 -13.29 3.03 -14.41
CA GLY A 367 -12.54 3.95 -15.30
C GLY A 367 -11.69 5.01 -14.59
N ALA A 368 -11.35 4.81 -13.31
CA ALA A 368 -10.65 5.80 -12.50
C ALA A 368 -9.21 5.34 -12.13
N SER A 369 -8.57 6.02 -11.17
CA SER A 369 -7.18 5.73 -10.76
C SER A 369 -6.98 4.37 -10.10
N GLY A 370 -8.04 3.77 -9.56
CA GLY A 370 -8.03 2.54 -8.75
C GLY A 370 -7.41 1.36 -9.47
N PRO A 371 -7.88 1.03 -10.69
CA PRO A 371 -7.22 0.11 -11.60
C PRO A 371 -5.67 0.24 -11.64
N LYS A 372 -5.15 1.44 -11.95
CA LYS A 372 -3.70 1.69 -12.03
C LYS A 372 -2.99 1.57 -10.68
N GLN A 373 -3.65 2.00 -9.61
CA GLN A 373 -3.09 1.95 -8.26
C GLN A 373 -3.01 0.53 -7.69
N ALA A 374 -3.85 -0.39 -8.15
CA ALA A 374 -3.91 -1.75 -7.63
C ALA A 374 -2.58 -2.50 -7.77
N GLY A 375 -1.94 -2.43 -8.94
CA GLY A 375 -0.61 -3.02 -9.15
C GLY A 375 0.44 -2.40 -8.24
N TYR A 376 0.46 -1.07 -8.12
CA TYR A 376 1.40 -0.39 -7.22
C TYR A 376 1.24 -0.80 -5.76
N GLU A 377 0.00 -0.87 -5.25
CA GLU A 377 -0.23 -1.31 -3.87
C GLU A 377 0.09 -2.80 -3.68
N ALA A 378 -0.17 -3.65 -4.67
CA ALA A 378 0.22 -5.07 -4.63
C ALA A 378 1.74 -5.24 -4.48
N HIS A 379 2.53 -4.50 -5.26
CA HIS A 379 3.99 -4.51 -5.17
C HIS A 379 4.46 -4.01 -3.80
N ARG A 380 3.80 -2.97 -3.26
CA ARG A 380 4.11 -2.44 -1.92
C ARG A 380 3.80 -3.44 -0.81
N ILE A 381 2.69 -4.17 -0.88
CA ILE A 381 2.33 -5.23 0.07
C ILE A 381 3.42 -6.32 0.07
N ALA A 382 3.86 -6.76 -1.12
CA ALA A 382 4.93 -7.75 -1.25
C ALA A 382 6.27 -7.26 -0.69
N GLY A 383 6.71 -6.06 -1.10
CA GLY A 383 7.98 -5.50 -0.63
C GLY A 383 8.02 -5.24 0.88
N LEU A 384 6.90 -4.78 1.47
CA LEU A 384 6.80 -4.64 2.92
C LEU A 384 6.92 -6.00 3.62
N SER A 385 6.22 -7.02 3.11
CA SER A 385 6.24 -8.37 3.68
C SER A 385 7.64 -8.97 3.65
N PHE A 386 8.38 -8.78 2.55
CA PHE A 386 9.78 -9.18 2.47
C PHE A 386 10.65 -8.46 3.51
N ALA A 387 10.52 -7.14 3.62
CA ALA A 387 11.32 -6.36 4.57
C ALA A 387 11.07 -6.77 6.04
N THR A 388 9.82 -7.11 6.38
CA THR A 388 9.42 -7.42 7.76
C THR A 388 9.54 -8.89 8.14
N ARG A 389 9.56 -9.82 7.19
CA ARG A 389 9.58 -11.28 7.47
C ARG A 389 10.88 -11.78 8.09
N TRP A 390 12.00 -11.12 7.81
CA TRP A 390 13.33 -11.60 8.21
C TRP A 390 13.93 -10.78 9.35
N ASN A 391 14.73 -11.44 10.17
CA ASN A 391 15.61 -10.86 11.17
C ASN A 391 17.05 -11.26 10.86
N TYR A 392 17.99 -10.37 11.20
CA TYR A 392 19.40 -10.70 11.25
C TYR A 392 19.95 -10.48 12.66
N ASN A 393 20.38 -11.55 13.32
CA ASN A 393 21.07 -11.45 14.59
C ASN A 393 22.58 -11.26 14.34
N LYS A 394 23.04 -10.01 14.39
CA LYS A 394 24.44 -9.65 14.14
C LYS A 394 25.43 -10.28 15.13
N SER A 395 25.03 -10.55 16.38
CA SER A 395 25.94 -11.17 17.36
C SER A 395 26.14 -12.66 17.12
N LEU A 396 25.13 -13.34 16.57
CA LEU A 396 25.19 -14.77 16.24
C LEU A 396 25.52 -15.04 14.76
N GLY A 397 25.50 -14.02 13.90
CA GLY A 397 25.63 -14.18 12.44
C GLY A 397 24.49 -15.00 11.83
N GLN A 398 23.28 -14.94 12.40
CA GLN A 398 22.16 -15.80 12.01
C GLN A 398 21.03 -15.01 11.35
N ILE A 399 20.54 -15.54 10.22
CA ILE A 399 19.32 -15.07 9.55
C ILE A 399 18.15 -15.93 10.01
N LEU A 400 17.14 -15.30 10.58
CA LEU A 400 15.96 -15.98 11.13
C LEU A 400 14.68 -15.47 10.47
N GLU A 401 13.77 -16.37 10.19
CA GLU A 401 12.41 -16.02 9.79
C GLU A 401 11.60 -15.64 11.03
N LYS A 402 10.85 -14.53 10.97
CA LYS A 402 9.95 -14.14 12.05
C LYS A 402 8.72 -15.04 12.09
N PRO A 403 8.20 -15.35 13.29
CA PRO A 403 6.94 -16.05 13.45
C PRO A 403 5.74 -15.10 13.19
N LEU A 404 5.69 -14.54 11.99
CA LEU A 404 4.70 -13.53 11.57
C LEU A 404 3.72 -14.15 10.57
N ASN A 405 2.44 -14.09 10.91
CA ASN A 405 1.34 -14.55 10.06
C ASN A 405 0.63 -13.34 9.49
N LYS A 406 0.66 -13.17 8.17
CA LYS A 406 0.10 -12.00 7.50
C LYS A 406 -1.26 -12.29 6.87
N ILE A 407 -2.22 -11.41 7.08
CA ILE A 407 -3.50 -11.36 6.34
C ILE A 407 -3.56 -10.03 5.59
N VAL A 408 -4.19 -10.04 4.41
CA VAL A 408 -4.48 -8.82 3.65
C VAL A 408 -5.99 -8.65 3.52
N VAL A 409 -6.49 -7.45 3.82
CA VAL A 409 -7.89 -7.08 3.65
C VAL A 409 -7.98 -5.92 2.67
N LEU A 410 -8.83 -6.04 1.67
CA LEU A 410 -8.92 -5.16 0.52
C LEU A 410 -10.30 -4.50 0.44
N ASP A 411 -10.34 -3.18 0.21
CA ASP A 411 -11.59 -2.44 -0.06
C ASP A 411 -11.50 -1.72 -1.41
N GLY A 412 -12.64 -1.57 -2.08
CA GLY A 412 -12.76 -0.88 -3.36
C GLY A 412 -12.46 -1.76 -4.58
N TYR A 413 -11.97 -1.14 -5.66
CA TYR A 413 -11.83 -1.77 -6.97
C TYR A 413 -10.41 -2.33 -7.19
N TRP A 414 -10.26 -3.65 -7.07
CA TRP A 414 -8.98 -4.38 -7.21
C TRP A 414 -8.88 -5.21 -8.50
N LYS A 415 -9.82 -5.04 -9.45
CA LYS A 415 -9.84 -5.73 -10.74
C LYS A 415 -8.75 -5.23 -11.72
N GLY A 416 -7.91 -4.26 -11.34
CA GLY A 416 -6.88 -3.70 -12.24
C GLY A 416 -7.48 -3.05 -13.52
N PRO A 417 -6.68 -2.46 -14.41
CA PRO A 417 -7.17 -1.91 -15.68
C PRO A 417 -7.31 -3.04 -16.70
N VAL A 418 -8.38 -3.06 -17.50
CA VAL A 418 -8.63 -4.12 -18.51
C VAL A 418 -7.51 -4.18 -19.55
N GLU A 419 -6.90 -3.04 -19.88
CA GLU A 419 -5.78 -2.90 -20.81
C GLU A 419 -4.50 -3.58 -20.31
N TYR A 420 -4.36 -3.72 -19.00
CA TYR A 420 -3.32 -4.56 -18.38
C TYR A 420 -3.98 -5.91 -18.14
N ASN A 421 -3.61 -6.96 -18.87
CA ASN A 421 -4.18 -8.31 -18.73
C ASN A 421 -3.83 -9.00 -17.37
N TYR A 422 -4.06 -8.30 -16.27
CA TYR A 422 -3.59 -8.51 -14.90
C TYR A 422 -4.68 -8.51 -13.78
N PRO A 423 -6.03 -8.45 -14.02
CA PRO A 423 -7.02 -8.40 -12.92
C PRO A 423 -6.85 -9.49 -11.86
N GLU A 424 -6.83 -10.74 -12.32
CA GLU A 424 -6.80 -11.92 -11.44
C GLU A 424 -5.41 -12.13 -10.83
N LYS A 425 -4.40 -11.55 -11.46
CA LYS A 425 -3.00 -11.68 -11.06
C LYS A 425 -2.66 -10.81 -9.88
N ILE A 426 -3.41 -9.74 -9.58
CA ILE A 426 -3.12 -8.90 -8.41
C ILE A 426 -3.21 -9.72 -7.12
N PHE A 427 -4.29 -10.49 -6.97
CA PHE A 427 -4.49 -11.32 -5.78
C PHE A 427 -3.50 -12.49 -5.75
N GLN A 428 -3.25 -13.14 -6.89
CA GLN A 428 -2.24 -14.19 -7.00
C GLN A 428 -0.84 -13.67 -6.68
N TYR A 429 -0.50 -12.47 -7.14
CA TYR A 429 0.75 -11.79 -6.86
C TYR A 429 0.88 -11.51 -5.37
N ILE A 430 -0.12 -10.87 -4.75
CA ILE A 430 -0.11 -10.62 -3.31
C ILE A 430 0.04 -11.95 -2.57
N TYR A 431 -0.73 -12.96 -2.93
CA TYR A 431 -0.72 -14.26 -2.26
C TYR A 431 0.68 -14.89 -2.28
N LYS A 432 1.26 -14.94 -3.47
CA LYS A 432 2.56 -15.57 -3.72
C LYS A 432 3.73 -14.76 -3.16
N PHE A 433 3.82 -13.47 -3.49
CA PHE A 433 5.00 -12.65 -3.19
C PHE A 433 4.98 -12.03 -1.79
N ALA A 434 3.80 -11.75 -1.24
CA ALA A 434 3.69 -11.32 0.17
C ALA A 434 3.59 -12.50 1.14
N CYS A 435 3.48 -13.74 0.64
CA CYS A 435 3.42 -14.99 1.40
C CYS A 435 2.40 -14.94 2.53
N VAL A 436 1.19 -14.47 2.21
CA VAL A 436 0.10 -14.24 3.17
C VAL A 436 -0.69 -15.52 3.43
N LYS A 437 -1.38 -15.55 4.58
CA LYS A 437 -2.28 -16.65 4.98
C LYS A 437 -3.65 -16.53 4.33
N GLY A 438 -4.08 -15.32 4.02
CA GLY A 438 -5.36 -15.07 3.36
C GLY A 438 -5.44 -13.66 2.77
N ILE A 439 -6.24 -13.53 1.72
CA ILE A 439 -6.62 -12.25 1.11
C ILE A 439 -8.13 -12.21 1.09
N PHE A 440 -8.71 -11.14 1.62
CA PHE A 440 -10.16 -10.99 1.73
C PHE A 440 -10.58 -9.60 1.25
N LEU A 441 -11.77 -9.51 0.66
CA LEU A 441 -12.47 -8.24 0.53
C LEU A 441 -13.08 -7.84 1.87
N ILE A 442 -13.20 -6.55 2.11
CA ILE A 442 -13.57 -5.99 3.42
C ILE A 442 -14.94 -6.48 3.93
N ASP A 443 -15.82 -6.88 3.03
CA ASP A 443 -17.16 -7.37 3.34
C ASP A 443 -17.26 -8.89 3.49
N GLN A 444 -16.18 -9.64 3.21
CA GLN A 444 -16.07 -11.07 3.50
C GLN A 444 -15.79 -11.31 4.99
N ILE A 445 -16.65 -10.76 5.85
CA ILE A 445 -16.40 -10.66 7.29
C ILE A 445 -16.32 -12.05 7.92
N ASN A 446 -17.21 -12.96 7.52
CA ASN A 446 -17.22 -14.31 8.06
C ASN A 446 -15.95 -15.08 7.71
N GLN A 447 -15.42 -14.91 6.49
CA GLN A 447 -14.19 -15.53 6.04
C GLN A 447 -12.96 -14.93 6.74
N ILE A 448 -12.93 -13.62 6.96
CA ILE A 448 -11.90 -12.95 7.77
C ILE A 448 -11.90 -13.52 9.20
N LYS A 449 -13.08 -13.60 9.83
CA LYS A 449 -13.23 -14.15 11.19
C LYS A 449 -12.74 -15.59 11.27
N GLU A 450 -13.14 -16.45 10.33
CA GLU A 450 -12.74 -17.85 10.37
C GLU A 450 -11.23 -18.04 10.17
N CYS A 451 -10.62 -17.32 9.22
CA CYS A 451 -9.18 -17.34 9.05
C CYS A 451 -8.42 -16.92 10.33
N LEU A 452 -8.90 -15.88 11.01
CA LEU A 452 -8.33 -15.45 12.30
C LEU A 452 -8.48 -16.53 13.37
N ARG A 453 -9.64 -17.18 13.48
CA ARG A 453 -9.87 -18.28 14.43
C ARG A 453 -8.94 -19.45 14.16
N GLU A 454 -8.76 -19.86 12.91
CA GLU A 454 -7.86 -20.96 12.54
C GLU A 454 -6.41 -20.65 12.90
N LEU A 455 -5.94 -19.43 12.62
CA LEU A 455 -4.61 -18.99 13.03
C LEU A 455 -4.48 -18.96 14.55
N LEU A 456 -5.45 -18.40 15.27
CA LEU A 456 -5.41 -18.36 16.74
C LEU A 456 -5.49 -19.75 17.37
N LYS A 457 -6.21 -20.71 16.77
CA LYS A 457 -6.25 -22.11 17.23
C LYS A 457 -4.90 -22.81 17.04
N SER A 458 -4.28 -22.64 15.87
CA SER A 458 -3.04 -23.32 15.48
C SER A 458 -1.76 -22.75 16.09
N LEU A 459 -1.78 -21.47 16.50
CA LEU A 459 -0.65 -20.78 17.10
C LEU A 459 -0.62 -20.93 18.61
#